data_AF-A0AA35S6L9-F1
#
_entry.id   AF-A0AA35S6L9-F1
#
_cell.length_a   1.000
_cell.length_b   1.000
_cell.length_c   1.000
_cell.angle_alpha   90.00
_cell.angle_beta   90.00
_cell.angle_gamma   90.00
#
_symmetry.space_group_name_H-M   'P 1'
#
loop_
_entity.id
_entity.type
_entity.pdbx_description
1 polymer ?
#
loop_
_entity_poly.entity_id
_entity_poly.type
_entity_poly.pdbx_seq_one_letter_code
_entity_poly.pdbx_strand_id
1 'polypeptide(L)'
;MHCHCSAGGNKEEEEEGEFEFAAGDSVRVDLDLDSAKLLQEGHGGWIDTMSECLRDVGVVVTVCKSGDVEVRYVNNSVYTINPIILVKVDIPFHVTGTAVRVLDDMMKVHQLQTVGPGWNDDIVLTLGVVGLVTKRSPSGEVQATVNGQRWLYHPQSLQPVPNTLYSPTPDEADLDKVALLKVLTIMKSGDPKDAIWYLSATGDVHTLQTYLQRYPDEINRKIRGKTAVHVACTEGYIGCLRCLLFYHPDLEEEGTGLRPIHVCAYSNFAAAAHLLLEYGADINSKDARENTAAMAAGALGHYEVLRVLLEHRLLNIHAGDRIGSTALHCAVIAKRDMAVKLLLEAGADPSIPNYTASTPLHDAAAMGYLASVERMVAYFPQLINLEKCDDGHIPLHSAVLYNKLDVAHFLLSQPSCRIESRSSDKGYTPLHLAVSEGHTALVELLVGHGANVNASLEDGNTPLHMVLSQRKMKPLSSNTPHLRQMDESLVAGYEHGTWI
;
A
#
# COMPACT_ATOMS: atom_id res chain seq x y z
N MET A 1 59.00 51.38 43.55
CA MET A 1 58.69 50.84 44.89
C MET A 1 57.39 50.05 44.78
N HIS A 2 57.48 48.77 45.13
CA HIS A 2 56.44 47.81 45.54
C HIS A 2 55.05 47.73 44.89
N CYS A 3 54.88 46.61 44.16
CA CYS A 3 53.82 45.60 44.19
C CYS A 3 52.65 45.74 45.19
N HIS A 4 51.42 45.40 44.75
CA HIS A 4 50.82 44.09 45.07
C HIS A 4 49.64 43.72 44.14
N CYS A 5 49.63 42.43 43.76
CA CYS A 5 48.61 41.71 42.99
C CYS A 5 47.34 41.44 43.80
N SER A 6 46.21 41.24 43.11
CA SER A 6 45.17 40.21 43.32
C SER A 6 44.08 40.43 42.24
N ALA A 7 44.11 39.70 41.12
CA ALA A 7 43.52 38.37 40.90
C ALA A 7 41.98 38.39 40.74
N GLY A 8 41.53 38.02 39.54
CA GLY A 8 40.22 37.40 39.31
C GLY A 8 39.35 38.09 38.26
N GLY A 9 39.17 37.45 37.10
CA GLY A 9 37.98 37.67 36.26
C GLY A 9 38.23 37.75 34.76
N ASN A 10 38.25 36.58 34.13
CA ASN A 10 37.89 36.31 32.74
C ASN A 10 38.79 36.89 31.63
N LYS A 11 39.71 36.02 31.18
CA LYS A 11 40.03 35.94 29.76
C LYS A 11 38.75 35.48 29.04
N GLU A 12 38.08 36.40 28.36
CA GLU A 12 37.29 36.02 27.20
C GLU A 12 38.31 35.64 26.13
N GLU A 13 38.41 34.34 25.88
CA GLU A 13 39.04 33.81 24.69
C GLU A 13 38.18 34.28 23.51
N GLU A 14 38.74 35.16 22.68
CA GLU A 14 38.23 35.42 21.33
C GLU A 14 38.25 34.09 20.57
N GLU A 15 37.12 33.39 20.52
CA GLU A 15 36.87 32.37 19.51
C GLU A 15 36.73 33.10 18.17
N GLU A 16 37.84 33.22 17.45
CA GLU A 16 37.84 33.46 16.00
C GLU A 16 37.08 32.30 15.34
N GLY A 17 35.76 32.47 15.17
CA GLY A 17 34.93 31.56 14.40
C GLY A 17 35.36 31.56 12.94
N GLU A 18 35.97 30.47 12.50
CA GLU A 18 36.29 30.14 11.11
C GLU A 18 35.01 30.09 10.24
N PHE A 19 34.52 31.24 9.76
CA PHE A 19 33.53 31.27 8.68
C PHE A 19 34.24 31.16 7.33
N GLU A 20 34.74 29.97 7.00
CA GLU A 20 35.46 29.74 5.75
C GLU A 20 34.48 29.51 4.58
N PHE A 21 33.97 30.61 4.00
CA PHE A 21 33.24 30.59 2.73
C PHE A 21 34.21 30.67 1.55
N ALA A 22 33.97 29.88 0.51
CA ALA A 22 34.72 29.92 -0.74
C ALA A 22 33.81 30.30 -1.93
N ALA A 23 34.40 30.88 -2.96
CA ALA A 23 33.68 31.13 -4.22
C ALA A 23 33.11 29.81 -4.76
N GLY A 24 31.80 29.77 -5.00
CA GLY A 24 31.06 28.59 -5.42
C GLY A 24 30.26 27.89 -4.32
N ASP A 25 30.47 28.23 -3.04
CA ASP A 25 29.66 27.69 -1.94
C ASP A 25 28.18 28.09 -2.09
N SER A 26 27.28 27.16 -1.76
CA SER A 26 25.85 27.45 -1.63
C SER A 26 25.54 27.91 -0.22
N VAL A 27 24.83 29.01 -0.10
CA VAL A 27 24.53 29.66 1.18
C VAL A 27 23.08 30.14 1.23
N ARG A 28 22.53 30.23 2.44
CA ARG A 28 21.18 30.76 2.68
C ARG A 28 21.17 31.60 3.95
N VAL A 29 20.31 32.61 3.99
CA VAL A 29 19.97 33.33 5.23
C VAL A 29 18.81 32.62 5.92
N ASP A 30 19.06 32.05 7.10
CA ASP A 30 18.07 31.32 7.90
C ASP A 30 17.66 32.09 9.17
N LEU A 31 17.40 33.38 8.98
CA LEU A 31 16.93 34.31 10.01
C LEU A 31 15.60 34.92 9.59
N ASP A 32 14.84 35.45 10.55
CA ASP A 32 13.72 36.33 10.26
C ASP A 32 14.21 37.70 9.72
N LEU A 33 13.29 38.43 9.08
CA LEU A 33 13.59 39.70 8.40
C LEU A 33 14.21 40.75 9.33
N ASP A 34 13.72 40.86 10.55
CA ASP A 34 14.15 41.90 11.49
C ASP A 34 15.54 41.58 12.04
N SER A 35 15.80 40.31 12.37
CA SER A 35 17.13 39.83 12.78
C SER A 35 18.16 39.96 11.64
N ALA A 36 17.79 39.61 10.41
CA ALA A 36 18.65 39.74 9.25
C ALA A 36 19.01 41.21 8.96
N LYS A 37 18.04 42.13 9.06
CA LYS A 37 18.26 43.58 8.92
C LYS A 37 19.28 44.10 9.93
N LEU A 38 19.09 43.76 11.20
CA LEU A 38 19.95 44.23 12.29
C LEU A 38 21.40 43.77 12.11
N LEU A 39 21.61 42.50 11.76
CA LEU A 39 22.96 41.93 11.59
C LEU A 39 23.63 42.35 10.27
N GLN A 40 22.86 42.82 9.30
CA GLN A 40 23.39 43.32 8.03
C GLN A 40 23.90 44.77 8.12
N GLU A 41 23.61 45.50 9.20
CA GLU A 41 24.12 46.85 9.42
C GLU A 41 25.65 46.85 9.48
N GLY A 42 26.28 47.71 8.67
CA GLY A 42 27.75 47.78 8.55
C GLY A 42 28.36 46.89 7.46
N HIS A 43 27.58 45.98 6.87
CA HIS A 43 28.04 45.01 5.86
C HIS A 43 27.37 45.24 4.50
N GLY A 44 27.62 46.39 3.87
CA GLY A 44 26.98 46.79 2.59
C GLY A 44 25.57 47.37 2.73
N GLY A 45 24.96 47.25 3.91
CA GLY A 45 23.65 47.82 4.24
C GLY A 45 22.48 46.99 3.72
N TRP A 46 21.31 47.15 4.36
CA TRP A 46 20.09 46.49 3.92
C TRP A 46 19.39 47.28 2.82
N ILE A 47 19.04 46.61 1.72
CA ILE A 47 18.12 47.14 0.70
C ILE A 47 16.87 46.26 0.63
N ASP A 48 15.70 46.88 0.40
CA ASP A 48 14.41 46.19 0.56
C ASP A 48 14.26 44.96 -0.36
N THR A 49 14.90 44.96 -1.52
CA THR A 49 14.91 43.81 -2.45
C THR A 49 15.65 42.58 -1.91
N MET A 50 16.46 42.71 -0.84
CA MET A 50 17.08 41.57 -0.16
C MET A 50 16.04 40.71 0.56
N SER A 51 14.91 41.31 0.98
CA SER A 51 13.84 40.57 1.65
C SER A 51 13.21 39.50 0.75
N GLU A 52 13.22 39.71 -0.57
CA GLU A 52 12.72 38.77 -1.57
C GLU A 52 13.58 37.50 -1.66
N CYS A 53 14.85 37.59 -1.26
CA CYS A 53 15.82 36.50 -1.32
C CYS A 53 16.11 35.88 0.06
N LEU A 54 15.40 36.29 1.10
CA LEU A 54 15.48 35.66 2.41
C LEU A 54 14.97 34.22 2.32
N ARG A 55 15.72 33.28 2.92
CA ARG A 55 15.49 31.83 2.84
C ARG A 55 15.66 31.21 1.45
N ASP A 56 16.01 31.99 0.44
CA ASP A 56 16.48 31.47 -0.83
C ASP A 56 17.95 31.07 -0.77
N VAL A 57 18.30 30.09 -1.59
CA VAL A 57 19.69 29.68 -1.76
C VAL A 57 20.37 30.60 -2.76
N GLY A 58 21.46 31.24 -2.34
CA GLY A 58 22.39 31.96 -3.19
C GLY A 58 23.72 31.23 -3.36
N VAL A 59 24.52 31.67 -4.32
CA VAL A 59 25.88 31.15 -4.57
C VAL A 59 26.90 32.24 -4.27
N VAL A 60 27.91 31.90 -3.47
CA VAL A 60 29.03 32.79 -3.16
C VAL A 60 29.82 33.10 -4.43
N VAL A 61 29.88 34.37 -4.80
CA VAL A 61 30.63 34.89 -5.94
C VAL A 61 32.08 35.13 -5.56
N THR A 62 32.28 35.83 -4.44
CA THR A 62 33.60 36.17 -3.92
C THR A 62 33.48 36.53 -2.44
N VAL A 63 34.60 36.41 -1.73
CA VAL A 63 34.74 36.90 -0.36
C VAL A 63 35.59 38.17 -0.43
N CYS A 64 35.00 39.28 0.02
CA CYS A 64 35.64 40.58 0.03
C CYS A 64 36.82 40.60 1.01
N LYS A 65 37.74 41.55 0.83
CA LYS A 65 38.86 41.75 1.77
C LYS A 65 38.40 42.11 3.19
N SER A 66 37.16 42.59 3.35
CA SER A 66 36.52 42.87 4.64
C SER A 66 36.00 41.62 5.36
N GLY A 67 35.95 40.47 4.70
CA GLY A 67 35.27 39.26 5.19
C GLY A 67 33.82 39.13 4.73
N ASP A 68 33.25 40.16 4.11
CA ASP A 68 31.89 40.10 3.57
C ASP A 68 31.79 39.17 2.37
N VAL A 69 30.61 38.59 2.17
CA VAL A 69 30.39 37.57 1.14
C VAL A 69 29.46 38.13 0.07
N GLU A 70 29.92 38.23 -1.18
CA GLU A 70 29.03 38.54 -2.29
C GLU A 70 28.27 37.29 -2.71
N VAL A 71 26.95 37.33 -2.65
CA VAL A 71 26.07 36.20 -2.95
C VAL A 71 25.17 36.55 -4.14
N ARG A 72 25.14 35.68 -5.15
CA ARG A 72 24.25 35.78 -6.31
C ARG A 72 23.02 34.88 -6.14
N TYR A 73 21.84 35.43 -6.38
CA TYR A 73 20.55 34.73 -6.31
C TYR A 73 19.96 34.43 -7.70
N VAL A 74 18.91 33.61 -7.74
CA VAL A 74 18.25 33.11 -8.98
C VAL A 74 17.77 34.24 -9.89
N ASN A 75 17.35 35.37 -9.33
CA ASN A 75 16.94 36.57 -10.06
C ASN A 75 18.13 37.41 -10.61
N ASN A 76 19.35 36.86 -10.61
CA ASN A 76 20.62 37.53 -10.93
C ASN A 76 21.01 38.71 -10.02
N SER A 77 20.28 38.95 -8.93
CA SER A 77 20.69 39.95 -7.94
C SER A 77 21.94 39.48 -7.22
N VAL A 78 22.87 40.40 -7.00
CA VAL A 78 24.09 40.17 -6.23
C VAL A 78 24.05 41.09 -5.02
N TYR A 79 24.17 40.51 -3.84
CA TYR A 79 24.18 41.25 -2.58
C TYR A 79 25.47 40.94 -1.83
N THR A 80 26.07 41.96 -1.22
CA THR A 80 27.11 41.79 -0.22
C THR A 80 26.42 41.46 1.09
N ILE A 81 26.70 40.30 1.66
CA ILE A 81 26.00 39.76 2.82
C ILE A 81 26.99 39.54 3.96
N ASN A 82 26.56 39.86 5.19
CA ASN A 82 27.32 39.54 6.38
C ASN A 82 27.51 38.00 6.48
N PRO A 83 28.74 37.47 6.55
CA PRO A 83 28.97 36.04 6.69
C PRO A 83 28.24 35.39 7.87
N ILE A 84 27.99 36.14 8.96
CA ILE A 84 27.34 35.59 10.17
C ILE A 84 25.88 35.19 9.93
N ILE A 85 25.20 35.83 8.98
CA ILE A 85 23.81 35.51 8.65
C ILE A 85 23.71 34.42 7.59
N LEU A 86 24.84 33.99 7.03
CA LEU A 86 24.90 32.94 6.03
C LEU A 86 25.11 31.59 6.69
N VAL A 87 24.27 30.63 6.31
CA VAL A 87 24.45 29.22 6.61
C VAL A 87 24.87 28.53 5.33
N LYS A 88 25.99 27.78 5.37
CA LYS A 88 26.39 26.94 4.26
C LYS A 88 25.35 25.84 4.06
N VAL A 89 24.79 25.77 2.87
CA VAL A 89 23.80 24.75 2.51
C VAL A 89 24.54 23.71 1.68
N ASP A 90 24.64 22.50 2.21
CA ASP A 90 25.09 21.36 1.44
C ASP A 90 24.01 21.00 0.42
N ILE A 91 24.13 21.58 -0.78
CA ILE A 91 23.29 21.23 -1.91
C ILE A 91 24.06 20.24 -2.76
N PRO A 92 23.64 18.97 -2.85
CA PRO A 92 24.51 17.89 -3.30
C PRO A 92 24.67 17.80 -4.84
N PHE A 93 24.39 18.87 -5.60
CA PHE A 93 24.35 18.81 -7.07
C PHE A 93 25.46 19.61 -7.76
N HIS A 94 26.49 20.04 -7.01
CA HIS A 94 27.56 20.92 -7.51
C HIS A 94 28.67 20.21 -8.30
N VAL A 95 28.83 18.90 -8.13
CA VAL A 95 29.93 18.15 -8.75
C VAL A 95 29.43 17.48 -10.02
N THR A 96 29.98 17.88 -11.17
CA THR A 96 29.81 17.13 -12.42
C THR A 96 30.23 15.67 -12.19
N GLY A 97 29.38 14.73 -12.57
CA GLY A 97 29.54 13.31 -12.28
C GLY A 97 28.86 12.83 -10.99
N THR A 98 28.12 13.69 -10.28
CA THR A 98 27.27 13.25 -9.16
C THR A 98 26.11 12.42 -9.66
N ALA A 99 25.87 11.26 -9.04
CA ALA A 99 24.70 10.44 -9.31
C ALA A 99 23.44 11.06 -8.68
N VAL A 100 22.39 11.23 -9.48
CA VAL A 100 21.12 11.82 -9.07
C VAL A 100 19.96 10.99 -9.59
N ARG A 101 18.96 10.70 -8.76
CA ARG A 101 17.72 10.04 -9.12
C ARG A 101 16.66 11.09 -9.41
N VAL A 102 16.01 11.03 -10.56
CA VAL A 102 14.82 11.84 -10.81
C VAL A 102 13.69 11.33 -9.93
N LEU A 103 12.93 12.22 -9.29
CA LEU A 103 11.81 11.81 -8.44
C LEU A 103 10.82 10.94 -9.22
N ASP A 104 10.25 9.96 -8.51
CA ASP A 104 9.35 8.97 -9.09
C ASP A 104 7.93 9.55 -9.35
N ASP A 105 7.57 10.60 -8.61
CA ASP A 105 6.28 11.30 -8.60
C ASP A 105 6.15 12.23 -9.81
N MET A 106 5.40 11.78 -10.81
CA MET A 106 5.20 12.51 -12.07
C MET A 106 4.54 13.87 -11.84
N MET A 107 3.51 13.95 -11.00
CA MET A 107 2.79 15.21 -10.77
C MET A 107 3.69 16.26 -10.15
N LYS A 108 4.48 15.86 -9.15
CA LYS A 108 5.45 16.76 -8.51
C LYS A 108 6.52 17.21 -9.50
N VAL A 109 7.10 16.30 -10.28
CA VAL A 109 8.10 16.68 -11.29
C VAL A 109 7.48 17.60 -12.35
N HIS A 110 6.26 17.32 -12.81
CA HIS A 110 5.54 18.16 -13.75
C HIS A 110 5.31 19.58 -13.22
N GLN A 111 4.86 19.69 -11.96
CA GLN A 111 4.62 20.97 -11.31
C GLN A 111 5.92 21.78 -11.12
N LEU A 112 7.05 21.12 -10.85
CA LEU A 112 8.34 21.77 -10.73
C LEU A 112 8.91 22.20 -12.09
N GLN A 113 8.73 21.39 -13.12
CA GLN A 113 9.27 21.65 -14.46
C GLN A 113 8.44 22.64 -15.27
N THR A 114 7.16 22.82 -14.95
CA THR A 114 6.30 23.87 -15.55
C THR A 114 6.70 25.28 -15.13
N VAL A 115 7.27 25.44 -13.93
CA VAL A 115 7.78 26.73 -13.44
C VAL A 115 9.25 26.95 -13.83
N GLY A 116 10.01 25.87 -14.05
CA GLY A 116 11.45 25.89 -14.39
C GLY A 116 11.76 25.63 -15.87
N PRO A 117 12.61 24.63 -16.21
CA PRO A 117 13.14 24.39 -17.56
C PRO A 117 12.10 24.11 -18.67
N GLY A 118 10.81 24.06 -18.35
CA GLY A 118 9.73 23.60 -19.22
C GLY A 118 9.55 22.08 -19.11
N TRP A 119 8.30 21.64 -19.10
CA TRP A 119 7.97 20.22 -19.19
C TRP A 119 8.07 19.73 -20.64
N ASN A 120 8.77 18.62 -20.84
CA ASN A 120 8.73 17.81 -22.06
C ASN A 120 8.12 16.46 -21.69
N ASP A 121 7.14 15.98 -22.45
CA ASP A 121 6.44 14.71 -22.18
C ASP A 121 7.40 13.51 -22.08
N ASP A 122 8.50 13.52 -22.83
CA ASP A 122 9.51 12.46 -22.78
C ASP A 122 10.21 12.36 -21.40
N ILE A 123 10.14 13.40 -20.56
CA ILE A 123 10.74 13.41 -19.22
C ILE A 123 10.13 12.34 -18.31
N VAL A 124 8.91 11.88 -18.62
CA VAL A 124 8.27 10.76 -17.94
C VAL A 124 9.17 9.52 -17.92
N LEU A 125 9.95 9.29 -18.98
CA LEU A 125 10.85 8.15 -19.11
C LEU A 125 12.07 8.22 -18.18
N THR A 126 12.30 9.39 -17.58
CA THR A 126 13.44 9.65 -16.69
C THR A 126 13.09 9.46 -15.21
N LEU A 127 11.80 9.45 -14.87
CA LEU A 127 11.31 9.41 -13.50
C LEU A 127 11.74 8.12 -12.78
N GLY A 128 12.35 8.26 -11.60
CA GLY A 128 12.93 7.17 -10.81
C GLY A 128 14.24 6.60 -11.34
N VAL A 129 14.75 7.10 -12.46
CA VAL A 129 16.03 6.68 -13.04
C VAL A 129 17.17 7.50 -12.44
N VAL A 130 18.30 6.82 -12.17
CA VAL A 130 19.54 7.47 -11.76
C VAL A 130 20.32 7.92 -12.99
N GLY A 131 20.64 9.20 -13.04
CA GLY A 131 21.53 9.79 -14.03
C GLY A 131 22.73 10.47 -13.40
N LEU A 132 23.53 11.12 -14.24
CA LEU A 132 24.72 11.86 -13.83
C LEU A 132 24.56 13.34 -14.11
N VAL A 133 24.83 14.17 -13.10
CA VAL A 133 24.90 15.62 -13.29
C VAL A 133 26.03 15.95 -14.26
N THR A 134 25.71 16.64 -15.35
CA THR A 134 26.72 17.08 -16.34
C THR A 134 27.08 18.54 -16.14
N LYS A 135 26.09 19.38 -15.87
CA LYS A 135 26.28 20.82 -15.74
C LYS A 135 25.20 21.41 -14.86
N ARG A 136 25.51 22.50 -14.16
CA ARG A 136 24.50 23.35 -13.51
C ARG A 136 24.34 24.64 -14.29
N SER A 137 23.11 25.07 -14.52
CA SER A 137 22.86 26.38 -15.13
C SER A 137 23.07 27.50 -14.09
N PRO A 138 23.44 28.72 -14.51
CA PRO A 138 23.55 29.85 -13.60
C PRO A 138 22.24 30.21 -12.87
N SER A 139 21.08 29.87 -13.48
CA SER A 139 19.74 30.01 -12.91
C SER A 139 19.40 28.96 -11.84
N GLY A 140 20.30 27.99 -11.61
CA GLY A 140 20.17 27.00 -10.54
C GLY A 140 19.64 25.63 -10.99
N GLU A 141 19.21 25.47 -12.24
CA GLU A 141 18.75 24.19 -12.80
C GLU A 141 19.90 23.20 -12.98
N VAL A 142 19.58 21.92 -12.92
CA VAL A 142 20.56 20.84 -13.00
C VAL A 142 20.41 20.15 -14.34
N GLN A 143 21.45 20.23 -15.17
CA GLN A 143 21.55 19.40 -16.35
C GLN A 143 22.10 18.03 -15.94
N ALA A 144 21.31 16.99 -16.16
CA ALA A 144 21.72 15.62 -15.89
C ALA A 144 21.51 14.74 -17.12
N THR A 145 22.41 13.81 -17.31
CA THR A 145 22.29 12.78 -18.33
C THR A 145 21.54 11.60 -17.74
N VAL A 146 20.37 11.29 -18.30
CA VAL A 146 19.49 10.19 -17.88
C VAL A 146 19.07 9.44 -19.13
N ASN A 147 19.25 8.11 -19.14
CA ASN A 147 18.94 7.24 -20.29
C ASN A 147 19.60 7.66 -21.62
N GLY A 148 20.87 8.07 -21.65
CA GLY A 148 21.47 8.49 -22.93
C GLY A 148 21.31 9.95 -23.29
N GLN A 149 20.37 10.65 -22.65
CA GLN A 149 19.93 11.96 -23.08
C GLN A 149 20.20 13.00 -22.00
N ARG A 150 20.49 14.23 -22.43
CA ARG A 150 20.69 15.36 -21.51
C ARG A 150 19.35 16.03 -21.26
N TRP A 151 19.01 16.09 -19.99
CA TRP A 151 17.80 16.71 -19.50
C TRP A 151 18.15 17.87 -18.60
N LEU A 152 17.27 18.86 -18.56
CA LEU A 152 17.37 19.98 -17.64
C LEU A 152 16.28 19.82 -16.58
N TYR A 153 16.67 19.79 -15.31
CA TYR A 153 15.80 19.53 -14.18
C TYR A 153 15.76 20.69 -13.21
N HIS A 154 14.59 20.95 -12.67
CA HIS A 154 14.46 21.68 -11.42
C HIS A 154 15.19 20.92 -10.29
N PRO A 155 16.00 21.56 -9.43
CA PRO A 155 16.77 20.84 -8.40
C PRO A 155 15.93 19.97 -7.47
N GLN A 156 14.70 20.43 -7.15
CA GLN A 156 13.78 19.68 -6.29
C GLN A 156 13.15 18.45 -6.97
N SER A 157 13.29 18.29 -8.29
CA SER A 157 12.88 17.08 -8.98
C SER A 157 13.98 16.00 -8.98
N LEU A 158 15.09 16.24 -8.30
CA LEU A 158 16.22 15.31 -8.19
C LEU A 158 16.50 14.97 -6.72
N GLN A 159 16.93 13.73 -6.50
CA GLN A 159 17.43 13.23 -5.22
C GLN A 159 18.87 12.72 -5.40
N PRO A 160 19.83 13.14 -4.57
CA PRO A 160 21.21 12.65 -4.67
C PRO A 160 21.29 11.15 -4.37
N VAL A 161 22.15 10.45 -5.11
CA VAL A 161 22.48 9.03 -4.89
C VAL A 161 23.95 8.93 -4.47
N PRO A 162 24.26 8.23 -3.35
CA PRO A 162 25.65 8.03 -2.95
C PRO A 162 26.47 7.36 -4.06
N ASN A 163 27.61 7.96 -4.44
CA ASN A 163 28.46 7.44 -5.53
C ASN A 163 28.97 6.01 -5.29
N THR A 164 29.00 5.53 -4.04
CA THR A 164 29.35 4.13 -3.70
C THR A 164 28.32 3.10 -4.17
N LEU A 165 27.11 3.55 -4.54
CA LEU A 165 26.00 2.72 -5.00
C LEU A 165 25.78 2.82 -6.52
N TYR A 166 26.56 3.65 -7.23
CA TYR A 166 26.37 3.93 -8.66
C TYR A 166 27.64 3.61 -9.46
N SER A 167 27.51 2.71 -10.44
CA SER A 167 28.53 2.47 -11.46
C SER A 167 28.06 3.11 -12.77
N PRO A 168 28.78 4.10 -13.34
CA PRO A 168 28.42 4.66 -14.63
C PRO A 168 28.49 3.59 -15.72
N THR A 169 27.48 3.53 -16.60
CA THR A 169 27.53 2.74 -17.83
C THR A 169 28.34 3.48 -18.90
N PRO A 170 28.94 2.76 -19.88
CA PRO A 170 29.85 3.35 -20.88
C PRO A 170 29.16 4.41 -21.76
N ASP A 171 29.96 5.30 -22.38
CA ASP A 171 29.55 6.40 -23.27
C ASP A 171 28.28 6.09 -24.09
N GLU A 172 27.21 6.86 -23.86
CA GLU A 172 25.86 6.46 -24.25
C GLU A 172 25.55 6.58 -25.75
N ALA A 173 26.42 7.21 -26.55
CA ALA A 173 26.36 7.12 -28.01
C ALA A 173 26.62 5.67 -28.52
N ASP A 174 27.23 4.83 -27.68
CA ASP A 174 27.32 3.40 -27.89
C ASP A 174 26.18 2.63 -27.21
N LEU A 175 25.44 3.20 -26.24
CA LEU A 175 24.25 2.56 -25.66
C LEU A 175 23.15 2.39 -26.70
N ASP A 176 22.85 3.41 -27.51
CA ASP A 176 21.85 3.30 -28.59
C ASP A 176 22.24 2.21 -29.58
N LYS A 177 23.53 2.12 -29.93
CA LYS A 177 24.06 1.07 -30.83
C LYS A 177 24.01 -0.30 -30.18
N VAL A 178 24.34 -0.42 -28.90
CA VAL A 178 24.28 -1.67 -28.13
C VAL A 178 22.83 -2.12 -27.96
N ALA A 179 21.91 -1.21 -27.67
CA ALA A 179 20.47 -1.46 -27.61
C ALA A 179 19.95 -1.92 -28.98
N LEU A 180 20.29 -1.22 -30.06
CA LEU A 180 19.99 -1.64 -31.43
C LEU A 180 20.57 -3.03 -31.74
N LEU A 181 21.81 -3.31 -31.32
CA LEU A 181 22.45 -4.60 -31.51
C LEU A 181 21.72 -5.69 -30.72
N LYS A 182 21.29 -5.41 -29.48
CA LYS A 182 20.47 -6.31 -28.65
C LYS A 182 19.13 -6.58 -29.31
N VAL A 183 18.40 -5.55 -29.74
CA VAL A 183 17.15 -5.69 -30.50
C VAL A 183 17.37 -6.57 -31.72
N LEU A 184 18.36 -6.26 -32.56
CA LEU A 184 18.67 -7.04 -33.76
C LEU A 184 19.09 -8.48 -33.43
N THR A 185 19.77 -8.70 -32.31
CA THR A 185 20.16 -10.04 -31.86
C THR A 185 18.93 -10.84 -31.43
N ILE A 186 18.04 -10.24 -30.62
CA ILE A 186 16.78 -10.85 -30.18
C ILE A 186 15.90 -11.19 -31.40
N MET A 187 15.79 -10.26 -32.35
CA MET A 187 15.05 -10.46 -33.59
C MET A 187 15.65 -11.55 -34.49
N LYS A 188 16.92 -11.91 -34.30
CA LYS A 188 17.61 -12.99 -35.03
C LYS A 188 17.60 -14.34 -34.31
N SER A 189 17.57 -14.33 -32.97
CA SER A 189 17.66 -15.55 -32.15
C SER A 189 16.29 -16.12 -31.74
N GLY A 190 15.22 -15.33 -31.82
CA GLY A 190 13.83 -15.75 -31.58
C GLY A 190 12.88 -15.38 -32.73
N ASP A 191 11.58 -15.63 -32.56
CA ASP A 191 10.57 -15.03 -33.45
C ASP A 191 10.63 -13.51 -33.23
N PRO A 192 10.90 -12.69 -34.26
CA PRO A 192 10.89 -11.22 -34.16
C PRO A 192 9.66 -10.68 -33.43
N LYS A 193 8.56 -11.40 -33.56
CA LYS A 193 7.25 -11.12 -32.98
C LYS A 193 7.22 -11.18 -31.45
N ASP A 194 8.21 -11.78 -30.81
CA ASP A 194 8.30 -11.95 -29.36
C ASP A 194 9.22 -10.91 -28.67
N ALA A 195 9.84 -10.03 -29.45
CA ALA A 195 10.88 -9.12 -28.94
C ALA A 195 10.36 -8.15 -27.86
N ILE A 196 9.19 -7.52 -28.06
CA ILE A 196 8.61 -6.59 -27.08
C ILE A 196 8.34 -7.27 -25.72
N TRP A 197 7.91 -8.54 -25.75
CA TRP A 197 7.66 -9.34 -24.54
C TRP A 197 8.96 -9.64 -23.79
N TYR A 198 9.98 -10.08 -24.52
CA TYR A 198 11.29 -10.38 -23.93
C TYR A 198 11.91 -9.12 -23.31
N LEU A 199 11.88 -8.00 -24.03
CA LEU A 199 12.40 -6.71 -23.55
C LEU A 199 11.65 -6.20 -22.32
N SER A 200 10.34 -6.44 -22.25
CA SER A 200 9.55 -6.10 -21.06
C SER A 200 9.87 -6.99 -19.85
N ALA A 201 10.43 -8.18 -20.08
CA ALA A 201 10.86 -9.13 -19.05
C ALA A 201 12.33 -8.95 -18.63
N THR A 202 13.10 -8.06 -19.26
CA THR A 202 14.53 -7.88 -18.92
C THR A 202 14.81 -6.73 -17.97
N GLY A 203 13.86 -5.79 -17.82
CA GLY A 203 14.08 -4.54 -17.10
C GLY A 203 14.94 -3.50 -17.85
N ASP A 204 15.37 -3.81 -19.09
CA ASP A 204 16.18 -2.91 -19.93
C ASP A 204 15.28 -1.86 -20.62
N VAL A 205 14.96 -0.81 -19.86
CA VAL A 205 14.07 0.29 -20.28
C VAL A 205 14.53 0.93 -21.57
N HIS A 206 15.84 1.17 -21.71
CA HIS A 206 16.42 1.86 -22.86
C HIS A 206 16.28 1.01 -24.14
N THR A 207 16.56 -0.29 -24.06
CA THR A 207 16.37 -1.19 -25.21
C THR A 207 14.89 -1.34 -25.57
N LEU A 208 13.99 -1.38 -24.59
CA LEU A 208 12.55 -1.39 -24.82
C LEU A 208 12.05 -0.08 -25.48
N GLN A 209 12.54 1.07 -25.02
CA GLN A 209 12.21 2.38 -25.61
C GLN A 209 12.67 2.45 -27.07
N THR A 210 13.92 2.07 -27.36
CA THR A 210 14.46 2.03 -28.73
C THR A 210 13.67 1.09 -29.63
N TYR A 211 13.16 -0.02 -29.09
CA TYR A 211 12.25 -0.92 -29.82
C TYR A 211 10.92 -0.22 -30.17
N LEU A 212 10.26 0.38 -29.18
CA LEU A 212 8.95 1.01 -29.34
C LEU A 212 8.98 2.25 -30.26
N GLN A 213 10.07 3.02 -30.24
CA GLN A 213 10.27 4.12 -31.19
C GLN A 213 10.24 3.65 -32.66
N ARG A 214 10.70 2.42 -32.92
CA ARG A 214 10.77 1.85 -34.27
C ARG A 214 9.55 1.01 -34.64
N TYR A 215 8.90 0.41 -33.65
CA TYR A 215 7.76 -0.50 -33.82
C TYR A 215 6.61 -0.13 -32.87
N PRO A 216 6.04 1.09 -32.95
CA PRO A 216 5.02 1.56 -32.01
C PRO A 216 3.73 0.72 -32.10
N ASP A 217 3.40 0.20 -33.27
CA ASP A 217 2.19 -0.61 -33.51
C ASP A 217 2.21 -1.96 -32.75
N GLU A 218 3.35 -2.38 -32.22
CA GLU A 218 3.48 -3.65 -31.50
C GLU A 218 3.14 -3.54 -30.00
N ILE A 219 2.83 -2.35 -29.49
CA ILE A 219 2.61 -2.10 -28.06
C ILE A 219 1.54 -3.03 -27.43
N ASN A 220 0.45 -3.29 -28.15
CA ASN A 220 -0.67 -4.14 -27.71
C ASN A 220 -0.55 -5.60 -28.17
N ARG A 221 0.62 -5.99 -28.70
CA ARG A 221 0.82 -7.34 -29.19
C ARG A 221 0.71 -8.36 -28.06
N LYS A 222 -0.09 -9.40 -28.29
CA LYS A 222 -0.29 -10.51 -27.34
C LYS A 222 0.60 -11.69 -27.66
N ILE A 223 1.36 -12.15 -26.67
CA ILE A 223 2.13 -13.41 -26.72
C ILE A 223 1.63 -14.29 -25.60
N ARG A 224 1.11 -15.48 -25.96
CA ARG A 224 0.40 -16.39 -25.03
C ARG A 224 -0.72 -15.68 -24.25
N GLY A 225 -1.41 -14.75 -24.90
CA GLY A 225 -2.46 -13.95 -24.27
C GLY A 225 -1.94 -12.93 -23.25
N LYS A 226 -0.69 -12.47 -23.32
CA LYS A 226 -0.20 -11.38 -22.45
C LYS A 226 0.41 -10.27 -23.30
N THR A 227 0.07 -9.02 -22.99
CA THR A 227 0.74 -7.85 -23.58
C THR A 227 2.04 -7.55 -22.83
N ALA A 228 2.87 -6.67 -23.39
CA ALA A 228 4.08 -6.17 -22.75
C ALA A 228 3.81 -5.57 -21.35
N VAL A 229 2.68 -4.88 -21.18
CA VAL A 229 2.23 -4.31 -19.89
C VAL A 229 2.02 -5.41 -18.85
N HIS A 230 1.37 -6.52 -19.22
CA HIS A 230 1.17 -7.66 -18.32
C HIS A 230 2.50 -8.24 -17.85
N VAL A 231 3.51 -8.31 -18.73
CA VAL A 231 4.84 -8.82 -18.40
C VAL A 231 5.55 -7.88 -17.43
N ALA A 232 5.60 -6.58 -17.75
CA ALA A 232 6.21 -5.59 -16.87
C ALA A 232 5.56 -5.56 -15.47
N CYS A 233 4.23 -5.74 -15.40
CA CYS A 233 3.50 -5.89 -14.14
C CYS A 233 3.79 -7.22 -13.41
N THR A 234 4.03 -8.30 -14.16
CA THR A 234 4.36 -9.62 -13.58
C THR A 234 5.75 -9.61 -12.95
N GLU A 235 6.70 -8.91 -13.56
CA GLU A 235 8.09 -8.82 -13.10
C GLU A 235 8.35 -7.64 -12.16
N GLY A 236 7.42 -6.69 -12.07
CA GLY A 236 7.56 -5.49 -11.23
C GLY A 236 8.55 -4.46 -11.77
N TYR A 237 8.90 -4.51 -13.06
CA TYR A 237 9.81 -3.55 -13.68
C TYR A 237 9.13 -2.23 -13.98
N ILE A 238 9.06 -1.36 -12.96
CA ILE A 238 8.38 -0.06 -13.03
C ILE A 238 8.91 0.83 -14.15
N GLY A 239 10.21 0.81 -14.43
CA GLY A 239 10.79 1.57 -15.55
C GLY A 239 10.27 1.11 -16.90
N CYS A 240 10.20 -0.21 -17.13
CA CYS A 240 9.61 -0.76 -18.36
C CYS A 240 8.11 -0.49 -18.42
N LEU A 241 7.39 -0.63 -17.30
CA LEU A 241 5.96 -0.30 -17.24
C LEU A 241 5.71 1.17 -17.58
N ARG A 242 6.49 2.10 -17.02
CA ARG A 242 6.40 3.54 -17.31
C ARG A 242 6.70 3.83 -18.78
N CYS A 243 7.74 3.19 -19.33
CA CYS A 243 8.04 3.28 -20.76
C CYS A 243 6.89 2.77 -21.63
N LEU A 244 6.25 1.66 -21.27
CA LEU A 244 5.11 1.13 -22.01
C LEU A 244 3.92 2.09 -21.93
N LEU A 245 3.56 2.55 -20.73
CA LEU A 245 2.44 3.45 -20.48
C LEU A 245 2.56 4.80 -21.19
N PHE A 246 3.78 5.30 -21.38
CA PHE A 246 4.06 6.50 -22.18
C PHE A 246 3.55 6.37 -23.64
N TYR A 247 3.58 5.17 -24.22
CA TYR A 247 3.05 4.91 -25.56
C TYR A 247 1.54 4.58 -25.59
N HIS A 248 0.81 4.86 -24.50
CA HIS A 248 -0.65 4.69 -24.39
C HIS A 248 -1.17 3.30 -24.84
N PRO A 249 -0.71 2.21 -24.19
CA PRO A 249 -1.19 0.86 -24.48
C PRO A 249 -2.67 0.73 -24.10
N ASP A 250 -3.35 -0.26 -24.67
CA ASP A 250 -4.67 -0.65 -24.20
C ASP A 250 -4.54 -1.41 -22.87
N LEU A 251 -5.09 -0.83 -21.81
CA LEU A 251 -5.09 -1.41 -20.46
C LEU A 251 -6.32 -2.29 -20.20
N GLU A 252 -7.33 -2.19 -21.05
CA GLU A 252 -8.60 -2.90 -20.91
C GLU A 252 -8.61 -4.20 -21.72
N GLU A 253 -7.60 -4.41 -22.56
CA GLU A 253 -7.39 -5.67 -23.26
C GLU A 253 -7.24 -6.86 -22.31
N GLU A 254 -8.23 -7.75 -22.36
CA GLU A 254 -8.15 -9.04 -21.69
C GLU A 254 -7.14 -9.93 -22.43
N GLY A 255 -6.00 -10.16 -21.78
CA GLY A 255 -5.01 -11.11 -22.25
C GLY A 255 -5.46 -12.54 -21.99
N THR A 256 -5.24 -13.01 -20.76
CA THR A 256 -5.66 -14.34 -20.26
C THR A 256 -6.98 -14.27 -19.50
N GLY A 257 -7.83 -13.29 -19.80
CA GLY A 257 -8.96 -12.89 -18.93
C GLY A 257 -8.54 -12.13 -17.67
N LEU A 258 -7.27 -11.72 -17.60
CA LEU A 258 -6.72 -10.82 -16.58
C LEU A 258 -6.39 -9.49 -17.26
N ARG A 259 -6.69 -8.38 -16.59
CA ARG A 259 -6.18 -7.04 -16.94
C ARG A 259 -4.89 -6.74 -16.18
N PRO A 260 -4.05 -5.77 -16.61
CA PRO A 260 -2.80 -5.44 -15.94
C PRO A 260 -2.93 -5.18 -14.42
N ILE A 261 -4.00 -4.51 -13.99
CA ILE A 261 -4.24 -4.22 -12.57
C ILE A 261 -4.44 -5.51 -11.73
N HIS A 262 -5.04 -6.54 -12.32
CA HIS A 262 -5.15 -7.86 -11.69
C HIS A 262 -3.78 -8.51 -11.55
N VAL A 263 -2.92 -8.40 -12.57
CA VAL A 263 -1.55 -8.95 -12.51
C VAL A 263 -0.77 -8.32 -11.36
N CYS A 264 -0.87 -7.00 -11.15
CA CYS A 264 -0.25 -6.35 -10.00
C CYS A 264 -0.77 -6.90 -8.67
N ALA A 265 -2.07 -7.16 -8.57
CA ALA A 265 -2.67 -7.79 -7.40
C ALA A 265 -2.23 -9.24 -7.20
N TYR A 266 -2.05 -10.04 -8.25
CA TYR A 266 -1.54 -11.41 -8.15
C TYR A 266 -0.04 -11.48 -7.86
N SER A 267 0.75 -10.53 -8.37
CA SER A 267 2.21 -10.51 -8.25
C SER A 267 2.74 -9.62 -7.10
N ASN A 268 1.87 -8.97 -6.34
CA ASN A 268 2.22 -8.12 -5.18
C ASN A 268 3.09 -6.89 -5.52
N PHE A 269 2.79 -6.22 -6.65
CA PHE A 269 3.53 -5.02 -7.06
C PHE A 269 2.69 -3.74 -6.91
N ALA A 270 2.71 -3.16 -5.71
CA ALA A 270 1.91 -1.97 -5.37
C ALA A 270 2.28 -0.74 -6.21
N ALA A 271 3.58 -0.52 -6.47
CA ALA A 271 4.03 0.59 -7.32
C ALA A 271 3.54 0.45 -8.77
N ALA A 272 3.43 -0.77 -9.29
CA ALA A 272 2.89 -1.02 -10.61
C ALA A 272 1.36 -0.77 -10.63
N ALA A 273 0.64 -1.21 -9.60
CA ALA A 273 -0.78 -0.94 -9.45
C ALA A 273 -1.06 0.58 -9.39
N HIS A 274 -0.29 1.32 -8.58
CA HIS A 274 -0.40 2.77 -8.48
C HIS A 274 -0.21 3.45 -9.84
N LEU A 275 0.87 3.09 -10.55
CA LEU A 275 1.18 3.67 -11.85
C LEU A 275 0.11 3.33 -12.91
N LEU A 276 -0.46 2.13 -12.89
CA LEU A 276 -1.57 1.78 -13.78
C LEU A 276 -2.82 2.63 -13.52
N LEU A 277 -3.15 2.89 -12.25
CA LEU A 277 -4.29 3.73 -11.87
C LEU A 277 -4.08 5.19 -12.29
N GLU A 278 -2.87 5.73 -12.14
CA GLU A 278 -2.51 7.06 -12.64
C GLU A 278 -2.74 7.21 -14.15
N TYR A 279 -2.49 6.13 -14.90
CA TYR A 279 -2.69 6.05 -16.35
C TYR A 279 -4.10 5.59 -16.75
N GLY A 280 -5.05 5.55 -15.81
CA GLY A 280 -6.46 5.35 -16.09
C GLY A 280 -6.92 3.91 -16.21
N ALA A 281 -6.16 2.93 -15.70
CA ALA A 281 -6.65 1.55 -15.61
C ALA A 281 -7.95 1.46 -14.79
N ASP A 282 -8.94 0.70 -15.28
CA ASP A 282 -10.19 0.49 -14.55
C ASP A 282 -9.97 -0.31 -13.26
N ILE A 283 -10.02 0.38 -12.12
CA ILE A 283 -9.87 -0.19 -10.77
C ILE A 283 -10.95 -1.22 -10.42
N ASN A 284 -12.14 -1.11 -11.03
CA ASN A 284 -13.29 -1.98 -10.78
C ASN A 284 -13.44 -3.08 -11.82
N SER A 285 -12.46 -3.20 -12.71
CA SER A 285 -12.41 -4.26 -13.69
C SER A 285 -12.51 -5.64 -13.03
N LYS A 286 -13.17 -6.55 -13.73
CA LYS A 286 -13.40 -7.92 -13.30
C LYS A 286 -12.60 -8.87 -14.17
N ASP A 287 -11.94 -9.84 -13.56
CA ASP A 287 -11.30 -10.94 -14.29
C ASP A 287 -12.33 -11.97 -14.78
N ALA A 288 -11.85 -13.02 -15.45
CA ALA A 288 -12.70 -14.11 -15.92
C ALA A 288 -13.53 -14.76 -14.79
N ARG A 289 -13.08 -14.75 -13.53
CA ARG A 289 -13.80 -15.26 -12.35
C ARG A 289 -14.66 -14.19 -11.67
N GLU A 290 -14.83 -13.05 -12.31
CA GLU A 290 -15.47 -11.84 -11.77
C GLU A 290 -14.76 -11.22 -10.55
N ASN A 291 -13.52 -11.60 -10.29
CA ASN A 291 -12.76 -10.99 -9.20
C ASN A 291 -12.28 -9.61 -9.61
N THR A 292 -12.36 -8.64 -8.69
CA THR A 292 -11.63 -7.38 -8.82
C THR A 292 -10.19 -7.53 -8.33
N ALA A 293 -9.32 -6.58 -8.69
CA ALA A 293 -7.95 -6.53 -8.14
C ALA A 293 -7.94 -6.47 -6.59
N ALA A 294 -8.92 -5.81 -5.97
CA ALA A 294 -9.03 -5.72 -4.52
C ALA A 294 -9.37 -7.08 -3.88
N MET A 295 -10.21 -7.89 -4.51
CA MET A 295 -10.49 -9.27 -4.05
C MET A 295 -9.24 -10.14 -4.11
N ALA A 296 -8.50 -10.09 -5.24
CA ALA A 296 -7.27 -10.85 -5.39
C ALA A 296 -6.21 -10.44 -4.36
N ALA A 297 -5.97 -9.12 -4.20
CA ALA A 297 -5.02 -8.61 -3.21
C ALA A 297 -5.42 -8.97 -1.78
N GLY A 298 -6.71 -8.87 -1.45
CA GLY A 298 -7.27 -9.24 -0.15
C GLY A 298 -7.12 -10.71 0.18
N ALA A 299 -7.44 -11.60 -0.77
CA ALA A 299 -7.33 -13.06 -0.58
C ALA A 299 -5.87 -13.53 -0.47
N LEU A 300 -4.97 -12.95 -1.27
CA LEU A 300 -3.55 -13.32 -1.28
C LEU A 300 -2.77 -12.71 -0.11
N GLY A 301 -3.32 -11.68 0.55
CA GLY A 301 -2.66 -10.96 1.63
C GLY A 301 -1.62 -9.96 1.13
N HIS A 302 -1.80 -9.43 -0.07
CA HIS A 302 -0.94 -8.42 -0.69
C HIS A 302 -1.35 -7.03 -0.21
N TYR A 303 -1.04 -6.74 1.05
CA TYR A 303 -1.58 -5.59 1.79
C TYR A 303 -1.20 -4.24 1.17
N GLU A 304 0.00 -4.10 0.62
CA GLU A 304 0.42 -2.84 -0.01
C GLU A 304 -0.35 -2.56 -1.30
N VAL A 305 -0.61 -3.59 -2.13
CA VAL A 305 -1.49 -3.44 -3.30
C VAL A 305 -2.91 -3.11 -2.84
N LEU A 306 -3.40 -3.80 -1.81
CA LEU A 306 -4.72 -3.55 -1.26
C LEU A 306 -4.85 -2.11 -0.74
N ARG A 307 -3.83 -1.55 -0.07
CA ARG A 307 -3.80 -0.15 0.38
C ARG A 307 -3.92 0.83 -0.79
N VAL A 308 -3.10 0.65 -1.83
CA VAL A 308 -3.16 1.49 -3.05
C VAL A 308 -4.56 1.47 -3.65
N LEU A 309 -5.22 0.31 -3.71
CA LEU A 309 -6.58 0.19 -4.23
C LEU A 309 -7.60 0.88 -3.32
N LEU A 310 -7.51 0.69 -2.00
CA LEU A 310 -8.46 1.24 -1.02
C LEU A 310 -8.38 2.76 -0.87
N GLU A 311 -7.21 3.35 -1.10
CA GLU A 311 -7.01 4.81 -1.09
C GLU A 311 -7.66 5.49 -2.30
N HIS A 312 -7.98 4.73 -3.36
CA HIS A 312 -8.51 5.28 -4.59
C HIS A 312 -10.04 5.47 -4.52
N ARG A 313 -10.49 6.72 -4.62
CA ARG A 313 -11.90 7.15 -4.43
C ARG A 313 -12.91 6.41 -5.34
N LEU A 314 -12.49 5.96 -6.52
CA LEU A 314 -13.38 5.29 -7.48
C LEU A 314 -13.59 3.79 -7.20
N LEU A 315 -12.90 3.21 -6.21
CA LEU A 315 -13.05 1.80 -5.88
C LEU A 315 -14.48 1.47 -5.41
N ASN A 316 -15.12 0.50 -6.05
CA ASN A 316 -16.30 -0.16 -5.54
C ASN A 316 -15.89 -1.33 -4.62
N ILE A 317 -15.75 -1.03 -3.34
CA ILE A 317 -15.37 -2.02 -2.31
C ILE A 317 -16.40 -3.14 -2.12
N HIS A 318 -17.63 -2.95 -2.61
CA HIS A 318 -18.74 -3.89 -2.50
C HIS A 318 -19.02 -4.67 -3.79
N ALA A 319 -18.15 -4.59 -4.79
CA ALA A 319 -18.24 -5.48 -5.94
C ALA A 319 -18.24 -6.94 -5.46
N GLY A 320 -19.05 -7.79 -6.09
CA GLY A 320 -19.11 -9.24 -5.82
C GLY A 320 -18.52 -10.05 -6.97
N ASP A 321 -17.88 -11.17 -6.66
CA ASP A 321 -17.39 -12.15 -7.63
C ASP A 321 -18.53 -13.00 -8.24
N ARG A 322 -18.20 -14.09 -8.93
CA ARG A 322 -19.18 -15.02 -9.53
C ARG A 322 -20.18 -15.63 -8.55
N ILE A 323 -19.84 -15.72 -7.27
CA ILE A 323 -20.71 -16.20 -6.20
C ILE A 323 -21.20 -15.06 -5.31
N GLY A 324 -21.03 -13.80 -5.72
CA GLY A 324 -21.42 -12.62 -4.94
C GLY A 324 -20.51 -12.33 -3.76
N SER A 325 -19.35 -12.98 -3.65
CA SER A 325 -18.39 -12.73 -2.58
C SER A 325 -17.68 -11.39 -2.82
N THR A 326 -17.76 -10.50 -1.82
CA THR A 326 -17.01 -9.23 -1.82
C THR A 326 -15.54 -9.43 -1.43
N ALA A 327 -14.70 -8.41 -1.58
CA ALA A 327 -13.30 -8.46 -1.13
C ALA A 327 -13.17 -8.87 0.36
N LEU A 328 -14.14 -8.48 1.20
CA LEU A 328 -14.19 -8.87 2.61
C LEU A 328 -14.46 -10.36 2.82
N HIS A 329 -15.37 -10.96 2.03
CA HIS A 329 -15.56 -12.41 2.02
C HIS A 329 -14.26 -13.13 1.62
N CYS A 330 -13.64 -12.71 0.52
CA CYS A 330 -12.41 -13.32 0.04
C CYS A 330 -11.27 -13.25 1.09
N ALA A 331 -11.14 -12.11 1.78
CA ALA A 331 -10.16 -11.94 2.86
C ALA A 331 -10.45 -12.85 4.07
N VAL A 332 -11.73 -12.99 4.47
CA VAL A 332 -12.13 -13.91 5.55
C VAL A 332 -11.86 -15.35 5.16
N ILE A 333 -12.35 -15.81 4.00
CA ILE A 333 -12.20 -17.19 3.50
C ILE A 333 -10.72 -17.58 3.40
N ALA A 334 -9.86 -16.65 2.97
CA ALA A 334 -8.42 -16.86 2.88
C ALA A 334 -7.67 -16.65 4.21
N LYS A 335 -8.39 -16.42 5.32
CA LYS A 335 -7.84 -16.18 6.66
C LYS A 335 -6.80 -15.04 6.70
N ARG A 336 -7.10 -13.93 6.03
CA ARG A 336 -6.23 -12.75 5.94
C ARG A 336 -6.69 -11.67 6.90
N ASP A 337 -6.39 -11.84 8.19
CA ASP A 337 -6.84 -10.91 9.22
C ASP A 337 -6.41 -9.47 8.90
N MET A 338 -5.18 -9.20 8.48
CA MET A 338 -4.78 -7.82 8.14
C MET A 338 -5.59 -7.24 6.97
N ALA A 339 -5.96 -8.03 5.96
CA ALA A 339 -6.84 -7.57 4.88
C ALA A 339 -8.26 -7.28 5.38
N VAL A 340 -8.80 -8.12 6.28
CA VAL A 340 -10.08 -7.87 6.97
C VAL A 340 -10.04 -6.52 7.69
N LYS A 341 -8.95 -6.22 8.41
CA LYS A 341 -8.77 -4.92 9.07
C LYS A 341 -8.83 -3.77 8.06
N LEU A 342 -8.00 -3.81 7.02
CA LEU A 342 -7.90 -2.74 6.03
C LEU A 342 -9.23 -2.50 5.31
N LEU A 343 -9.94 -3.57 4.94
CA LEU A 343 -11.23 -3.47 4.26
C LEU A 343 -12.30 -2.84 5.16
N LEU A 344 -12.37 -3.22 6.44
CA LEU A 344 -13.32 -2.62 7.40
C LEU A 344 -12.99 -1.14 7.66
N GLU A 345 -11.72 -0.79 7.80
CA GLU A 345 -11.25 0.61 7.94
C GLU A 345 -11.59 1.45 6.70
N ALA A 346 -11.58 0.85 5.52
CA ALA A 346 -11.97 1.48 4.26
C ALA A 346 -13.50 1.49 4.02
N GLY A 347 -14.31 1.00 4.96
CA GLY A 347 -15.78 1.06 4.89
C GLY A 347 -16.43 -0.14 4.19
N ALA A 348 -15.77 -1.29 4.08
CA ALA A 348 -16.42 -2.51 3.59
C ALA A 348 -17.58 -2.90 4.52
N ASP A 349 -18.74 -3.18 3.94
CA ASP A 349 -19.97 -3.55 4.66
C ASP A 349 -20.01 -5.07 4.87
N PRO A 350 -19.90 -5.58 6.11
CA PRO A 350 -19.96 -7.01 6.40
C PRO A 350 -21.38 -7.57 6.46
N SER A 351 -22.41 -6.75 6.21
CA SER A 351 -23.81 -7.21 6.15
C SER A 351 -24.21 -7.79 4.79
N ILE A 352 -23.44 -7.49 3.74
CA ILE A 352 -23.73 -7.96 2.37
C ILE A 352 -23.55 -9.47 2.32
N PRO A 353 -24.59 -10.25 1.95
CA PRO A 353 -24.45 -11.68 1.76
C PRO A 353 -23.95 -12.02 0.35
N ASN A 354 -23.24 -13.14 0.22
CA ASN A 354 -22.95 -13.77 -1.06
C ASN A 354 -24.18 -14.57 -1.58
N TYR A 355 -24.07 -15.20 -2.74
CA TYR A 355 -25.16 -15.99 -3.34
C TYR A 355 -25.47 -17.29 -2.60
N THR A 356 -24.64 -17.70 -1.64
CA THR A 356 -24.98 -18.76 -0.67
C THR A 356 -25.59 -18.18 0.61
N ALA A 357 -26.14 -16.96 0.55
CA ALA A 357 -26.76 -16.23 1.65
C ALA A 357 -25.85 -16.05 2.89
N SER A 358 -24.54 -16.24 2.76
CA SER A 358 -23.57 -16.14 3.85
C SER A 358 -22.95 -14.76 3.84
N THR A 359 -22.80 -14.14 5.02
CA THR A 359 -22.02 -12.92 5.18
C THR A 359 -20.60 -13.25 5.65
N PRO A 360 -19.63 -12.32 5.59
CA PRO A 360 -18.27 -12.58 6.05
C PRO A 360 -18.21 -13.03 7.53
N LEU A 361 -19.13 -12.54 8.38
CA LEU A 361 -19.22 -12.97 9.78
C LEU A 361 -19.67 -14.43 9.91
N HIS A 362 -20.61 -14.88 9.09
CA HIS A 362 -21.02 -16.29 9.04
C HIS A 362 -19.88 -17.19 8.58
N ASP A 363 -19.16 -16.80 7.52
CA ASP A 363 -18.01 -17.57 7.01
C ASP A 363 -16.91 -17.66 8.07
N ALA A 364 -16.56 -16.54 8.72
CA ALA A 364 -15.58 -16.52 9.80
C ALA A 364 -16.01 -17.40 10.98
N ALA A 365 -17.31 -17.38 11.32
CA ALA A 365 -17.85 -18.18 12.41
C ALA A 365 -17.83 -19.68 12.09
N ALA A 366 -18.24 -20.07 10.88
CA ALA A 366 -18.17 -21.44 10.39
C ALA A 366 -16.74 -21.97 10.30
N MET A 367 -15.77 -21.13 9.91
CA MET A 367 -14.37 -21.52 9.79
C MET A 367 -13.59 -21.46 11.12
N GLY A 368 -14.14 -20.83 12.15
CA GLY A 368 -13.49 -20.69 13.46
C GLY A 368 -12.43 -19.59 13.50
N TYR A 369 -12.55 -18.56 12.67
CA TYR A 369 -11.58 -17.47 12.57
C TYR A 369 -11.88 -16.39 13.61
N LEU A 370 -11.55 -16.69 14.88
CA LEU A 370 -11.86 -15.84 16.03
C LEU A 370 -11.44 -14.38 15.85
N ALA A 371 -10.20 -14.10 15.42
CA ALA A 371 -9.72 -12.73 15.24
C ALA A 371 -10.54 -11.92 14.21
N SER A 372 -11.02 -12.57 13.16
CA SER A 372 -11.90 -11.96 12.16
C SER A 372 -13.31 -11.73 12.74
N VAL A 373 -13.85 -12.69 13.50
CA VAL A 373 -15.14 -12.54 14.21
C VAL A 373 -15.08 -11.38 15.21
N GLU A 374 -14.09 -11.37 16.10
CA GLU A 374 -13.88 -10.33 17.11
C GLU A 374 -13.82 -8.95 16.47
N ARG A 375 -13.08 -8.81 15.38
CA ARG A 375 -12.94 -7.53 14.69
C ARG A 375 -14.23 -7.08 14.02
N MET A 376 -14.90 -7.97 13.29
CA MET A 376 -16.17 -7.60 12.63
C MET A 376 -17.24 -7.22 13.66
N VAL A 377 -17.33 -7.94 14.78
CA VAL A 377 -18.27 -7.61 15.87
C VAL A 377 -17.88 -6.31 16.57
N ALA A 378 -16.58 -6.03 16.73
CA ALA A 378 -16.12 -4.76 17.31
C ALA A 378 -16.49 -3.54 16.45
N TYR A 379 -16.40 -3.66 15.12
CA TYR A 379 -16.82 -2.59 14.20
C TYR A 379 -18.34 -2.52 14.00
N PHE A 380 -19.00 -3.69 13.96
CA PHE A 380 -20.41 -3.83 13.60
C PHE A 380 -21.15 -4.80 14.56
N PRO A 381 -21.38 -4.38 15.82
CA PRO A 381 -21.99 -5.26 16.83
C PRO A 381 -23.42 -5.71 16.49
N GLN A 382 -24.12 -4.99 15.61
CA GLN A 382 -25.46 -5.35 15.13
C GLN A 382 -25.49 -6.64 14.30
N LEU A 383 -24.35 -7.10 13.77
CA LEU A 383 -24.28 -8.28 12.89
C LEU A 383 -24.34 -9.60 13.65
N ILE A 384 -24.19 -9.59 14.97
CA ILE A 384 -24.09 -10.80 15.78
C ILE A 384 -25.31 -11.73 15.71
N ASN A 385 -26.46 -11.18 15.36
CA ASN A 385 -27.71 -11.93 15.16
C ASN A 385 -28.26 -11.78 13.73
N LEU A 386 -27.43 -11.39 12.77
CA LEU A 386 -27.88 -11.31 11.38
C LEU A 386 -28.18 -12.71 10.89
N GLU A 387 -29.38 -12.95 10.41
CA GLU A 387 -29.81 -14.26 9.90
C GLU A 387 -29.39 -14.40 8.44
N LYS A 388 -28.87 -15.58 8.06
CA LYS A 388 -28.75 -15.95 6.65
C LYS A 388 -30.13 -16.07 6.01
N CYS A 389 -30.24 -15.66 4.75
CA CYS A 389 -31.51 -15.63 4.04
C CYS A 389 -32.09 -17.01 3.69
N ASP A 390 -31.28 -18.08 3.67
CA ASP A 390 -31.67 -19.42 3.23
C ASP A 390 -32.14 -20.33 4.37
N ASP A 391 -31.39 -20.38 5.47
CA ASP A 391 -31.66 -21.26 6.63
C ASP A 391 -31.97 -20.50 7.93
N GLY A 392 -31.97 -19.16 7.91
CA GLY A 392 -32.22 -18.35 9.10
C GLY A 392 -31.12 -18.46 10.17
N HIS A 393 -29.97 -19.07 9.84
CA HIS A 393 -28.88 -19.20 10.80
C HIS A 393 -28.24 -17.85 11.09
N ILE A 394 -28.17 -17.48 12.37
CA ILE A 394 -27.24 -16.47 12.89
C ILE A 394 -25.79 -17.01 12.97
N PRO A 395 -24.75 -16.16 13.14
CA PRO A 395 -23.36 -16.60 13.26
C PRO A 395 -23.11 -17.65 14.35
N LEU A 396 -23.87 -17.62 15.45
CA LEU A 396 -23.78 -18.64 16.51
C LEU A 396 -24.19 -20.04 16.02
N HIS A 397 -25.22 -20.17 15.18
CA HIS A 397 -25.57 -21.46 14.58
C HIS A 397 -24.43 -22.00 13.72
N SER A 398 -23.79 -21.13 12.92
CA SER A 398 -22.64 -21.52 12.09
C SER A 398 -21.45 -21.98 12.95
N ALA A 399 -21.11 -21.23 13.99
CA ALA A 399 -20.04 -21.63 14.91
C ALA A 399 -20.33 -22.97 15.59
N VAL A 400 -21.58 -23.21 15.98
CA VAL A 400 -22.00 -24.46 16.61
C VAL A 400 -21.97 -25.62 15.62
N LEU A 401 -22.60 -25.47 14.45
CA LEU A 401 -22.70 -26.51 13.41
C LEU A 401 -21.33 -27.04 12.98
N TYR A 402 -20.30 -26.19 12.96
CA TYR A 402 -18.94 -26.55 12.55
C TYR A 402 -17.96 -26.75 13.73
N ASN A 403 -18.48 -26.92 14.95
CA ASN A 403 -17.74 -27.19 16.17
C ASN A 403 -16.66 -26.15 16.53
N LYS A 404 -16.97 -24.86 16.44
CA LYS A 404 -16.04 -23.74 16.70
C LYS A 404 -16.24 -23.20 18.11
N LEU A 405 -15.73 -23.94 19.09
CA LEU A 405 -15.90 -23.64 20.52
C LEU A 405 -15.48 -22.21 20.91
N ASP A 406 -14.30 -21.75 20.48
CA ASP A 406 -13.78 -20.43 20.87
C ASP A 406 -14.63 -19.29 20.29
N VAL A 407 -15.08 -19.45 19.04
CA VAL A 407 -15.99 -18.49 18.40
C VAL A 407 -17.35 -18.49 19.09
N ALA A 408 -17.92 -19.67 19.36
CA ALA A 408 -19.20 -19.77 20.07
C ALA A 408 -19.11 -19.13 21.46
N HIS A 409 -18.02 -19.37 22.19
CA HIS A 409 -17.77 -18.74 23.49
C HIS A 409 -17.69 -17.22 23.36
N PHE A 410 -16.93 -16.70 22.39
CA PHE A 410 -16.87 -15.26 22.14
C PHE A 410 -18.24 -14.67 21.81
N LEU A 411 -19.00 -15.28 20.89
CA LEU A 411 -20.33 -14.80 20.50
C LEU A 411 -21.29 -14.78 21.68
N LEU A 412 -21.31 -15.85 22.50
CA LEU A 412 -22.16 -15.95 23.69
C LEU A 412 -21.78 -14.95 24.80
N SER A 413 -20.50 -14.53 24.85
CA SER A 413 -20.06 -13.48 25.77
C SER A 413 -20.57 -12.09 25.40
N GLN A 414 -21.10 -11.90 24.19
CA GLN A 414 -21.62 -10.61 23.75
C GLN A 414 -23.06 -10.39 24.28
N PRO A 415 -23.36 -9.25 24.91
CA PRO A 415 -24.65 -9.01 25.58
C PRO A 415 -25.88 -9.13 24.69
N SER A 416 -25.74 -8.83 23.39
CA SER A 416 -26.84 -8.85 22.42
C SER A 416 -27.05 -10.21 21.76
N CYS A 417 -26.22 -11.22 22.03
CA CYS A 417 -26.32 -12.53 21.39
C CYS A 417 -27.63 -13.25 21.74
N ARG A 418 -28.37 -13.70 20.72
CA ARG A 418 -29.63 -14.44 20.87
C ARG A 418 -29.38 -15.94 20.89
N ILE A 419 -29.12 -16.49 22.07
CA ILE A 419 -28.88 -17.93 22.26
C ILE A 419 -30.08 -18.81 21.86
N GLU A 420 -31.30 -18.27 21.90
CA GLU A 420 -32.55 -18.96 21.54
C GLU A 420 -33.03 -18.65 20.11
N SER A 421 -32.19 -18.05 19.25
CA SER A 421 -32.54 -17.85 17.84
C SER A 421 -32.88 -19.20 17.18
N ARG A 422 -33.84 -19.16 16.26
CA ARG A 422 -34.38 -20.36 15.60
C ARG A 422 -34.14 -20.29 14.10
N SER A 423 -33.63 -21.36 13.51
CA SER A 423 -33.50 -21.50 12.05
C SER A 423 -34.86 -21.43 11.35
N SER A 424 -34.87 -21.10 10.06
CA SER A 424 -36.10 -20.95 9.27
C SER A 424 -36.72 -22.28 8.82
N ASP A 425 -35.94 -23.37 8.80
CA ASP A 425 -36.36 -24.65 8.22
C ASP A 425 -37.21 -25.51 9.17
N LYS A 426 -36.78 -25.66 10.43
CA LYS A 426 -37.43 -26.48 11.48
C LYS A 426 -37.41 -25.81 12.85
N GLY A 427 -36.90 -24.58 12.92
CA GLY A 427 -36.75 -23.86 14.17
C GLY A 427 -35.63 -24.40 15.07
N TYR A 428 -34.56 -24.95 14.49
CA TYR A 428 -33.40 -25.40 15.26
C TYR A 428 -32.80 -24.23 16.03
N THR A 429 -32.59 -24.45 17.33
CA THR A 429 -31.76 -23.56 18.15
C THR A 429 -30.30 -24.01 18.08
N PRO A 430 -29.32 -23.17 18.47
CA PRO A 430 -27.92 -23.60 18.57
C PRO A 430 -27.76 -24.85 19.44
N LEU A 431 -28.55 -25.02 20.51
CA LEU A 431 -28.49 -26.22 21.34
C LEU A 431 -28.95 -27.48 20.60
N HIS A 432 -29.99 -27.39 19.77
CA HIS A 432 -30.40 -28.52 18.94
C HIS A 432 -29.29 -28.94 17.97
N LEU A 433 -28.61 -27.98 17.32
CA LEU A 433 -27.49 -28.26 16.41
C LEU A 433 -26.30 -28.89 17.15
N ALA A 434 -25.92 -28.35 18.32
CA ALA A 434 -24.83 -28.92 19.13
C ALA A 434 -25.13 -30.37 19.52
N VAL A 435 -26.38 -30.66 19.86
CA VAL A 435 -26.83 -32.02 20.19
C VAL A 435 -26.88 -32.91 18.96
N SER A 436 -27.41 -32.42 17.83
CA SER A 436 -27.54 -33.20 16.60
C SER A 436 -26.19 -33.62 16.02
N GLU A 437 -25.17 -32.79 16.20
CA GLU A 437 -23.80 -33.07 15.74
C GLU A 437 -22.92 -33.74 16.81
N GLY A 438 -23.45 -33.97 18.02
CA GLY A 438 -22.72 -34.63 19.11
C GLY A 438 -21.59 -33.78 19.71
N HIS A 439 -21.66 -32.46 19.64
CA HIS A 439 -20.64 -31.53 20.11
C HIS A 439 -20.77 -31.27 21.62
N THR A 440 -20.35 -32.23 22.45
CA THR A 440 -20.56 -32.18 23.92
C THR A 440 -20.03 -30.92 24.59
N ALA A 441 -18.86 -30.43 24.20
CA ALA A 441 -18.30 -29.19 24.77
C ALA A 441 -19.15 -27.95 24.44
N LEU A 442 -19.76 -27.91 23.24
CA LEU A 442 -20.68 -26.84 22.86
C LEU A 442 -22.03 -26.98 23.57
N VAL A 443 -22.52 -28.19 23.81
CA VAL A 443 -23.71 -28.44 24.64
C VAL A 443 -23.47 -27.90 26.06
N GLU A 444 -22.34 -28.25 26.68
CA GLU A 444 -21.98 -27.74 28.01
C GLU A 444 -21.86 -26.21 28.03
N LEU A 445 -21.23 -25.63 27.00
CA LEU A 445 -21.08 -24.18 26.87
C LEU A 445 -22.45 -23.47 26.75
N LEU A 446 -23.32 -23.95 25.87
CA LEU A 446 -24.64 -23.36 25.62
C LEU A 446 -25.55 -23.47 26.84
N VAL A 447 -25.60 -24.65 27.48
CA VAL A 447 -26.36 -24.85 28.73
C VAL A 447 -25.79 -24.00 29.86
N GLY A 448 -24.46 -23.86 29.94
CA GLY A 448 -23.79 -22.96 30.87
C GLY A 448 -24.17 -21.48 30.70
N HIS A 449 -24.50 -21.06 29.47
CA HIS A 449 -25.00 -19.72 29.14
C HIS A 449 -26.53 -19.62 29.19
N GLY A 450 -27.22 -20.64 29.70
CA GLY A 450 -28.68 -20.61 29.94
C GLY A 450 -29.55 -21.00 28.75
N ALA A 451 -29.02 -21.75 27.77
CA ALA A 451 -29.83 -22.28 26.68
C ALA A 451 -30.98 -23.16 27.21
N ASN A 452 -32.17 -23.01 26.63
CA ASN A 452 -33.35 -23.78 27.03
C ASN A 452 -33.27 -25.23 26.56
N VAL A 453 -32.94 -26.13 27.49
CA VAL A 453 -32.86 -27.59 27.25
C VAL A 453 -34.17 -28.24 26.83
N ASN A 454 -35.30 -27.55 27.03
CA ASN A 454 -36.65 -28.02 26.68
C ASN A 454 -37.25 -27.26 25.48
N ALA A 455 -36.46 -26.46 24.76
CA ALA A 455 -36.94 -25.83 23.54
C ALA A 455 -37.43 -26.91 22.57
N SER A 456 -38.65 -26.78 22.03
CA SER A 456 -39.18 -27.74 21.06
C SER A 456 -39.05 -27.21 19.63
N LEU A 457 -38.74 -28.07 18.67
CA LEU A 457 -38.85 -27.83 17.23
C LEU A 457 -40.32 -27.82 16.79
N GLU A 458 -40.57 -27.56 15.51
CA GLU A 458 -41.94 -27.55 14.95
C GLU A 458 -42.64 -28.92 15.02
N ASP A 459 -41.89 -30.01 14.97
CA ASP A 459 -42.37 -31.38 15.11
C ASP A 459 -42.48 -31.83 16.59
N GLY A 460 -42.22 -30.93 17.54
CA GLY A 460 -42.27 -31.20 18.98
C GLY A 460 -41.00 -31.83 19.54
N ASN A 461 -39.99 -32.13 18.71
CA ASN A 461 -38.73 -32.69 19.20
C ASN A 461 -37.96 -31.66 20.05
N THR A 462 -37.41 -32.10 21.18
CA THR A 462 -36.53 -31.31 22.03
C THR A 462 -35.09 -31.76 21.79
N PRO A 463 -34.06 -31.03 22.27
CA PRO A 463 -32.69 -31.53 22.19
C PRO A 463 -32.57 -32.94 22.77
N LEU A 464 -33.29 -33.25 23.86
CA LEU A 464 -33.33 -34.58 24.44
C LEU A 464 -33.87 -35.65 23.49
N HIS A 465 -35.00 -35.39 22.80
CA HIS A 465 -35.54 -36.31 21.80
C HIS A 465 -34.52 -36.61 20.67
N MET A 466 -33.71 -35.62 20.29
CA MET A 466 -32.63 -35.78 19.31
C MET A 466 -31.50 -36.69 19.82
N VAL A 467 -31.09 -36.58 21.09
CA VAL A 467 -30.10 -37.49 21.70
C VAL A 467 -30.56 -38.94 21.61
N LEU A 468 -31.83 -39.21 21.94
CA LEU A 468 -32.40 -40.56 21.97
C LEU A 468 -32.42 -41.21 20.57
N SER A 469 -32.60 -40.40 19.52
CA SER A 469 -32.51 -40.86 18.13
C SER A 469 -31.08 -41.19 17.68
N GLN A 470 -30.05 -40.75 18.42
CA GLN A 470 -28.64 -40.82 18.02
C GLN A 470 -27.81 -41.72 18.93
N ARG A 471 -27.33 -42.83 18.36
CA ARG A 471 -26.53 -43.86 19.06
C ARG A 471 -25.07 -43.48 19.41
N LYS A 472 -24.69 -42.18 19.38
CA LYS A 472 -23.28 -41.71 19.32
C LYS A 472 -22.81 -40.73 20.42
N MET A 473 -23.66 -40.26 21.33
CA MET A 473 -23.23 -39.31 22.37
C MET A 473 -22.34 -40.00 23.43
N LYS A 474 -21.20 -39.36 23.78
CA LYS A 474 -20.45 -39.70 25.01
C LYS A 474 -21.19 -39.08 26.22
N PRO A 475 -21.17 -39.72 27.39
CA PRO A 475 -21.81 -39.17 28.58
C PRO A 475 -21.26 -37.77 28.90
N LEU A 476 -22.16 -36.83 29.16
CA LEU A 476 -21.85 -35.47 29.57
C LEU A 476 -21.10 -35.54 30.91
N SER A 477 -19.96 -34.85 31.04
CA SER A 477 -19.08 -34.97 32.21
C SER A 477 -19.26 -33.84 33.22
N SER A 478 -20.10 -32.85 32.90
CA SER A 478 -20.32 -31.63 33.68
C SER A 478 -21.53 -31.68 34.61
N ASN A 479 -21.40 -31.06 35.78
CA ASN A 479 -22.23 -31.27 36.96
C ASN A 479 -23.27 -30.14 37.19
N THR A 480 -23.67 -29.40 36.16
CA THR A 480 -24.63 -28.29 36.32
C THR A 480 -26.05 -28.82 36.58
N PRO A 481 -26.89 -28.10 37.37
CA PRO A 481 -28.26 -28.55 37.64
C PRO A 481 -29.10 -28.77 36.38
N HIS A 482 -28.89 -27.95 35.35
CA HIS A 482 -29.58 -28.05 34.07
C HIS A 482 -29.09 -29.25 33.23
N LEU A 483 -27.80 -29.59 33.28
CA LEU A 483 -27.28 -30.82 32.69
C LEU A 483 -27.76 -32.06 33.43
N ARG A 484 -27.86 -32.01 34.77
CA ARG A 484 -28.49 -33.08 35.56
C ARG A 484 -29.95 -33.26 35.22
N GLN A 485 -30.70 -32.19 35.00
CA GLN A 485 -32.09 -32.30 34.55
C GLN A 485 -32.20 -32.98 33.18
N MET A 486 -31.24 -32.72 32.28
CA MET A 486 -31.14 -33.38 30.98
C MET A 486 -30.77 -34.87 31.14
N ASP A 487 -29.81 -35.20 32.02
CA ASP A 487 -29.41 -36.59 32.34
C ASP A 487 -30.50 -37.37 33.09
N GLU A 488 -31.19 -36.76 34.06
CA GLU A 488 -32.32 -37.36 34.79
C GLU A 488 -33.48 -37.67 33.85
N SER A 489 -33.73 -36.78 32.87
CA SER A 489 -34.74 -37.01 31.83
C SER A 489 -34.30 -38.08 30.82
N LEU A 490 -33.00 -38.19 30.51
CA LEU A 490 -32.42 -39.31 29.73
C LEU A 490 -32.61 -40.65 30.46
N VAL A 491 -32.36 -40.69 31.77
CA VAL A 491 -32.48 -41.91 32.60
C VAL A 491 -33.95 -42.31 32.78
N ALA A 492 -34.86 -41.35 32.96
CA ALA A 492 -36.29 -41.61 33.09
C ALA A 492 -36.93 -42.17 31.80
N GLY A 493 -36.37 -41.85 30.63
CA GLY A 493 -36.77 -42.46 29.36
C GLY A 493 -36.26 -43.90 29.15
N TYR A 494 -35.31 -44.38 29.98
CA TYR A 494 -34.67 -45.69 29.86
C TYR A 494 -35.10 -46.68 30.96
N GLU A 495 -36.33 -47.17 30.92
CA GLU A 495 -36.73 -48.29 31.77
C GLU A 495 -36.70 -49.63 31.00
N HIS A 496 -35.95 -50.60 31.53
CA HIS A 496 -35.97 -52.01 31.09
C HIS A 496 -35.49 -52.30 29.66
N GLY A 497 -34.52 -51.53 29.14
CA GLY A 497 -33.90 -51.81 27.84
C GLY A 497 -34.79 -51.48 26.63
N THR A 498 -35.88 -50.76 26.86
CA THR A 498 -36.77 -50.19 25.86
C THR A 498 -37.07 -48.74 26.23
N TRP A 499 -36.93 -47.83 25.27
CA TRP A 499 -37.25 -46.42 25.45
C TRP A 499 -38.76 -46.22 25.29
N ILE A 500 -39.41 -45.58 26.27
CA ILE A 500 -40.86 -45.29 26.29
C ILE A 500 -41.20 -44.03 25.52
#